data_AF-A0A2V5YMK4-F1
#
_entry.id   AF-A0A2V5YMK4-F1
#
_cell.length_a   1.000
_cell.length_b   1.000
_cell.length_c   1.000
_cell.angle_alpha   90.00
_cell.angle_beta   90.00
_cell.angle_gamma   90.00
#
_symmetry.space_group_name_H-M   'P 1'
#
loop_
_entity.id
_entity.type
_entity.pdbx_description
1 polymer ?
#
loop_
_entity_poly.entity_id
_entity_poly.type
_entity_poly.pdbx_seq_one_letter_code
_entity_poly.pdbx_strand_id
1 'polypeptide(L)'
;MAAMKIQSLLQLLFASVLIALVGSCATTSRSGPAALAGTWTNSLGTIWTMKGDGTFDVDRNHDGKRDIWGTYTVAGDTVTIQGTGGKTPKDCKGPGVYKFSRPNENTLTFTLVSDTCGDRKKNVLLAWHQK
;
A
#
# COMPACT_ATOMS: atom_id res chain seq x y z
N MET A 1 -48.01 -29.68 21.35
CA MET A 1 -47.48 -29.19 20.06
C MET A 1 -46.88 -27.79 20.19
N ALA A 2 -45.81 -27.62 21.00
CA ALA A 2 -45.18 -26.31 21.22
C ALA A 2 -43.63 -26.35 21.19
N ALA A 3 -43.02 -27.50 21.46
CA ALA A 3 -41.57 -27.64 21.54
C ALA A 3 -40.83 -27.64 20.18
N MET A 4 -41.46 -28.13 19.11
CA MET A 4 -40.80 -28.31 17.81
C MET A 4 -40.55 -26.98 17.05
N LYS A 5 -41.32 -25.93 17.33
CA LYS A 5 -41.25 -24.64 16.63
C LYS A 5 -40.08 -23.75 17.08
N ILE A 6 -39.66 -23.91 18.35
CA ILE A 6 -38.61 -23.09 18.99
C ILE A 6 -37.21 -23.53 18.54
N GLN A 7 -37.02 -24.83 18.34
CA GLN A 7 -35.74 -25.42 17.93
C GLN A 7 -35.35 -25.01 16.49
N SER A 8 -36.33 -24.88 15.60
CA SER A 8 -36.12 -24.48 14.20
C SER A 8 -35.80 -22.98 14.06
N LEU A 9 -36.41 -22.13 14.89
CA LEU A 9 -36.11 -20.69 14.97
C LEU A 9 -34.70 -20.41 15.52
N LEU A 10 -34.28 -21.16 16.55
CA LEU A 10 -32.92 -21.02 17.10
C LEU A 10 -31.85 -21.43 16.07
N GLN A 11 -32.08 -22.53 15.34
CA GLN A 11 -31.16 -22.99 14.29
C GLN A 11 -31.04 -22.00 13.13
N LEU A 12 -32.13 -21.35 12.72
CA LEU A 12 -32.12 -20.30 11.69
C LEU A 12 -31.39 -19.03 12.13
N LEU A 13 -31.50 -18.66 13.41
CA LEU A 13 -30.75 -17.54 14.01
C LEU A 13 -29.25 -17.85 14.10
N PHE A 14 -28.87 -19.07 14.49
CA PHE A 14 -27.45 -19.47 14.50
C PHE A 14 -26.85 -19.57 13.08
N ALA A 15 -27.61 -20.05 12.09
CA ALA A 15 -27.16 -20.10 10.71
C ALA A 15 -26.97 -18.69 10.10
N SER A 16 -27.81 -17.73 10.45
CA SER A 16 -27.70 -16.34 9.97
C SER A 16 -26.56 -15.57 10.64
N VAL A 17 -26.22 -15.86 11.90
CA VAL A 17 -25.02 -15.30 12.57
C VAL A 17 -23.72 -15.86 11.97
N LEU A 18 -23.70 -17.13 11.53
CA LEU A 18 -22.54 -17.73 10.86
C LEU A 18 -22.30 -17.18 9.44
N ILE A 19 -23.35 -16.81 8.70
CA ILE A 19 -23.22 -16.18 7.37
C ILE A 19 -22.69 -14.74 7.48
N ALA A 20 -22.93 -14.05 8.59
CA ALA A 20 -22.38 -12.70 8.82
C ALA A 20 -20.85 -12.67 9.10
N LEU A 21 -20.24 -13.84 9.38
CA LEU A 21 -18.80 -13.96 9.68
C LEU A 21 -17.93 -14.33 8.47
N VAL A 22 -18.55 -14.67 7.34
CA VAL A 22 -17.85 -15.03 6.10
C VAL A 22 -18.01 -13.92 5.07
N GLY A 23 -17.14 -12.91 5.09
CA GLY A 23 -17.23 -11.90 4.04
C GLY A 23 -16.34 -10.66 4.12
N SER A 24 -15.20 -10.69 4.79
CA SER A 24 -14.15 -9.70 4.49
C SER A 24 -12.98 -10.41 3.84
N CYS A 25 -13.21 -10.96 2.64
CA CYS A 25 -12.10 -11.02 1.68
C CYS A 25 -11.78 -9.57 1.37
N ALA A 26 -10.80 -8.99 2.07
CA ALA A 26 -10.27 -7.69 1.73
C ALA A 26 -9.74 -7.79 0.30
N THR A 27 -10.53 -7.36 -0.68
CA THR A 27 -10.10 -7.28 -2.06
C THR A 27 -9.07 -6.17 -2.13
N THR A 28 -7.79 -6.55 -2.18
CA THR A 28 -6.68 -5.63 -2.37
C THR A 28 -6.89 -4.85 -3.67
N SER A 29 -6.95 -3.52 -3.57
CA SER A 29 -7.07 -2.68 -4.77
C SER A 29 -5.85 -2.85 -5.65
N ARG A 30 -6.06 -2.99 -6.96
CA ARG A 30 -4.98 -3.12 -7.96
C ARG A 30 -4.74 -1.86 -8.76
N SER A 31 -5.59 -0.84 -8.59
CA SER A 31 -5.46 0.47 -9.25
C SER A 31 -5.75 1.63 -8.31
N GLY A 32 -5.40 2.84 -8.76
CA GLY A 32 -5.61 4.09 -8.01
C GLY A 32 -4.77 4.19 -6.73
N PRO A 33 -5.03 5.21 -5.89
CA PRO A 33 -4.28 5.45 -4.65
C PRO A 33 -4.28 4.25 -3.70
N ALA A 34 -5.43 3.56 -3.59
CA ALA A 34 -5.59 2.41 -2.70
C ALA A 34 -4.68 1.22 -3.06
N ALA A 35 -4.21 1.13 -4.31
CA ALA A 35 -3.28 0.08 -4.71
C ALA A 35 -1.86 0.30 -4.18
N LEU A 36 -1.47 1.54 -3.92
CA LEU A 36 -0.17 1.88 -3.36
C LEU A 36 -0.14 1.76 -1.83
N ALA A 37 -1.29 1.96 -1.18
CA ALA A 37 -1.38 1.90 0.27
C ALA A 37 -0.88 0.55 0.83
N GLY A 38 0.01 0.62 1.83
CA GLY A 38 0.65 -0.54 2.41
C GLY A 38 2.07 -0.25 2.90
N THR A 39 2.66 -1.26 3.53
CA THR A 39 4.08 -1.27 3.89
C THR A 39 4.82 -2.19 2.93
N TRP A 40 5.82 -1.64 2.27
CA TRP A 40 6.55 -2.30 1.20
C TRP A 40 8.03 -2.43 1.57
N THR A 41 8.68 -3.49 1.13
CA THR A 41 10.12 -3.71 1.25
C THR A 41 10.74 -4.07 -0.09
N ASN A 42 12.01 -3.78 -0.29
CA ASN A 42 12.74 -4.15 -1.51
C ASN A 42 14.06 -4.88 -1.18
N SER A 43 14.82 -5.23 -2.21
CA SER A 43 16.09 -5.98 -2.06
C SER A 43 17.19 -5.24 -1.29
N LEU A 44 17.07 -3.93 -1.08
CA LEU A 44 17.97 -3.15 -0.22
C LEU A 44 17.54 -3.14 1.25
N GLY A 45 16.40 -3.76 1.58
CA GLY A 45 15.81 -3.72 2.91
C GLY A 45 15.12 -2.39 3.24
N THR A 46 15.00 -1.47 2.27
CA THR A 46 14.25 -0.22 2.48
C THR A 46 12.79 -0.54 2.78
N ILE A 47 12.25 0.01 3.86
CA ILE A 47 10.83 -0.07 4.18
C ILE A 47 10.15 1.22 3.75
N TRP A 48 9.11 1.11 2.94
CA TRP A 48 8.31 2.23 2.45
C TRP A 48 6.85 2.04 2.83
N THR A 49 6.37 2.88 3.73
CA THR A 49 4.97 2.89 4.16
C THR A 49 4.22 3.97 3.41
N MET A 50 3.35 3.57 2.48
CA MET A 50 2.45 4.46 1.76
C MET A 50 1.08 4.44 2.44
N LYS A 51 0.58 5.61 2.85
CA LYS A 51 -0.66 5.75 3.61
C LYS A 51 -1.81 6.14 2.70
N GLY A 52 -3.04 5.75 3.05
CA GLY A 52 -4.24 6.05 2.25
C GLY A 52 -4.59 7.54 2.15
N ASP A 53 -3.96 8.39 2.97
CA ASP A 53 -4.15 9.84 2.98
C ASP A 53 -3.24 10.60 2.00
N GLY A 54 -2.46 9.89 1.17
CA GLY A 54 -1.54 10.51 0.22
C GLY A 54 -0.18 10.88 0.82
N THR A 55 0.15 10.42 2.03
CA THR A 55 1.48 10.61 2.63
C THR A 55 2.29 9.32 2.65
N PHE A 56 3.61 9.43 2.83
CA PHE A 56 4.48 8.27 2.96
C PHE A 56 5.63 8.49 3.93
N ASP A 57 6.14 7.37 4.46
CA ASP A 57 7.31 7.27 5.31
C ASP A 57 8.30 6.26 4.72
N VAL A 58 9.59 6.57 4.77
CA VAL A 58 10.66 5.66 4.37
C VAL A 58 11.61 5.46 5.53
N ASP A 59 11.84 4.20 5.88
CA ASP A 59 12.94 3.73 6.73
C ASP A 59 13.96 3.07 5.79
N ARG A 60 15.04 3.81 5.48
CA ARG A 60 15.94 3.44 4.39
C ARG A 60 16.97 2.40 4.84
N ASN A 61 17.36 2.46 6.11
CA ASN A 61 18.35 1.57 6.71
C ASN A 61 17.73 0.43 7.54
N HIS A 62 16.41 0.33 7.58
CA HIS A 62 15.64 -0.67 8.33
C HIS A 62 15.94 -0.65 9.84
N ASP A 63 16.18 0.53 10.41
CA ASP A 63 16.45 0.70 11.84
C ASP A 63 15.18 0.96 12.67
N GLY A 64 14.01 0.92 12.03
CA GLY A 64 12.71 1.18 12.63
C GLY A 64 12.39 2.67 12.76
N LYS A 65 13.23 3.56 12.24
CA LYS A 65 13.03 5.02 12.30
C LYS A 65 12.75 5.57 10.92
N ARG A 66 11.92 6.63 10.90
CA ARG A 66 11.60 7.38 9.70
C ARG A 66 12.81 8.22 9.28
N ASP A 67 13.39 7.90 8.12
CA ASP A 67 14.51 8.62 7.51
C ASP A 67 14.04 9.74 6.58
N ILE A 68 13.03 9.46 5.76
CA ILE A 68 12.50 10.34 4.71
C ILE A 68 10.98 10.28 4.74
N TRP A 69 10.34 11.38 4.37
CA TRP A 69 8.91 11.42 4.19
C TRP A 69 8.45 12.40 3.14
N GLY A 70 7.18 12.26 2.77
CA GLY A 70 6.62 13.09 1.73
C GLY A 70 5.15 12.84 1.46
N THR A 71 4.74 13.31 0.30
CA THR A 71 3.40 13.17 -0.25
C THR A 71 3.46 12.46 -1.59
N TYR A 72 2.36 11.81 -1.95
CA TYR A 72 2.16 11.26 -3.27
C TYR A 72 0.75 11.54 -3.77
N THR A 73 0.61 11.67 -5.08
CA THR A 73 -0.68 11.80 -5.77
C THR A 73 -0.76 10.80 -6.90
N VAL A 74 -1.96 10.27 -7.18
CA VAL A 74 -2.18 9.29 -8.24
C VAL A 74 -3.18 9.82 -9.26
N ALA A 75 -2.83 9.70 -10.53
CA ALA A 75 -3.70 9.91 -11.67
C ALA A 75 -3.64 8.66 -12.56
N GLY A 76 -4.69 7.84 -12.56
CA GLY A 76 -4.72 6.56 -13.26
C GLY A 76 -3.66 5.58 -12.73
N ASP A 77 -2.74 5.16 -13.61
CA ASP A 77 -1.60 4.30 -13.31
C ASP A 77 -0.32 5.08 -12.97
N THR A 78 -0.41 6.41 -12.88
CA THR A 78 0.74 7.28 -12.70
C THR A 78 0.73 7.88 -11.29
N VAL A 79 1.86 7.73 -10.59
CA VAL A 79 2.10 8.34 -9.27
C VAL A 79 3.13 9.46 -9.40
N THR A 80 2.88 10.55 -8.68
CA THR A 80 3.86 11.62 -8.44
C THR A 80 4.28 11.55 -6.98
N ILE A 81 5.59 11.47 -6.72
CA ILE A 81 6.19 11.32 -5.40
C ILE A 81 7.03 12.55 -5.10
N GLN A 82 6.76 13.21 -3.98
CA GLN A 82 7.48 14.39 -3.54
C GLN A 82 7.96 14.21 -2.10
N GLY A 83 9.27 14.24 -1.89
CA GLY A 83 9.82 14.30 -0.54
C GLY A 83 9.57 15.69 0.06
N THR A 84 9.07 15.73 1.29
CA THR A 84 8.80 16.98 2.03
C THR A 84 9.64 17.11 3.30
N GLY A 85 10.37 16.06 3.68
CA GLY A 85 11.38 16.17 4.74
C GLY A 85 12.20 14.91 4.96
N GLY A 86 13.04 14.97 5.99
CA GLY A 86 14.02 13.95 6.32
C GLY A 86 15.36 14.15 5.61
N LYS A 87 16.17 13.09 5.52
CA LYS A 87 17.50 13.12 4.90
C LYS A 87 17.41 12.96 3.38
N THR A 88 16.81 13.94 2.70
CA THR A 88 16.68 13.93 1.23
C THR A 88 17.95 14.49 0.57
N PRO A 89 18.54 13.82 -0.43
CA PRO A 89 19.67 14.35 -1.18
C PRO A 89 19.34 15.67 -1.91
N LYS A 90 20.36 16.50 -2.18
CA LYS A 90 20.19 17.86 -2.75
C LYS A 90 19.51 17.85 -4.13
N ASP A 91 19.74 16.82 -4.93
CA ASP A 91 19.15 16.60 -6.26
C ASP A 91 17.70 16.10 -6.21
N CYS A 92 17.19 15.82 -5.02
CA CYS A 92 15.88 15.20 -4.80
C CYS A 92 14.80 16.16 -4.30
N LYS A 93 14.96 17.46 -4.60
CA LYS A 93 13.99 18.51 -4.26
C LYS A 93 12.73 18.48 -5.12
N GLY A 94 12.84 18.05 -6.38
CA GLY A 94 11.71 17.99 -7.30
C GLY A 94 10.89 16.70 -7.18
N PRO A 95 9.71 16.65 -7.81
CA PRO A 95 8.88 15.46 -7.82
C PRO A 95 9.49 14.38 -8.72
N GLY A 96 9.21 13.12 -8.40
CA GLY A 96 9.45 11.97 -9.27
C GLY A 96 8.12 11.42 -9.75
N VAL A 97 8.01 11.16 -11.05
CA VAL A 97 6.80 10.65 -11.70
C VAL A 97 7.09 9.25 -12.24
N TYR A 98 6.21 8.31 -11.88
CA TYR A 98 6.35 6.90 -12.21
C TYR A 98 5.01 6.32 -12.60
N LYS A 99 5.01 5.38 -13.54
CA LYS A 99 3.90 4.43 -13.65
C LYS A 99 4.04 3.37 -12.59
N PHE A 100 2.94 2.85 -12.07
CA PHE A 100 2.96 1.74 -11.12
C PHE A 100 2.03 0.61 -11.55
N SER A 101 2.35 -0.61 -11.09
CA SER A 101 1.52 -1.80 -11.30
C SER A 101 1.53 -2.68 -10.05
N ARG A 102 0.36 -3.20 -9.68
CA ARG A 102 0.17 -4.15 -8.59
C ARG A 102 -0.49 -5.44 -9.14
N PRO A 103 0.31 -6.35 -9.72
CA PRO A 103 -0.24 -7.56 -10.36
C PRO A 103 -0.86 -8.54 -9.36
N ASN A 104 -0.37 -8.55 -8.12
CA ASN A 104 -0.89 -9.35 -7.01
C ASN A 104 -0.76 -8.57 -5.69
N GLU A 105 -1.28 -9.14 -4.61
CA GLU A 105 -1.30 -8.53 -3.29
C GLU A 105 0.10 -8.24 -2.72
N ASN A 106 1.12 -8.98 -3.14
CA ASN A 106 2.47 -8.96 -2.58
C ASN A 106 3.51 -8.32 -3.50
N THR A 107 3.11 -7.72 -4.62
CA THR A 107 4.05 -7.17 -5.61
C THR A 107 3.62 -5.79 -6.05
N LEU A 108 4.53 -4.84 -5.97
CA LEU A 108 4.39 -3.49 -6.50
C LEU A 108 5.63 -3.17 -7.34
N THR A 109 5.41 -2.67 -8.56
CA THR A 109 6.49 -2.28 -9.46
C THR A 109 6.27 -0.87 -9.98
N PHE A 110 7.37 -0.20 -10.30
CA PHE A 110 7.36 1.14 -10.84
C PHE A 110 8.15 1.20 -12.14
N THR A 111 7.71 2.04 -13.07
CA THR A 111 8.45 2.37 -14.30
C THR A 111 8.63 3.88 -14.37
N LEU A 112 9.82 4.32 -14.74
CA LEU A 112 10.16 5.73 -14.79
C LEU A 112 9.33 6.46 -15.85
N VAL A 113 8.72 7.59 -15.48
CA VAL A 113 8.19 8.59 -16.42
C VAL A 113 9.14 9.78 -16.45
N SER A 114 9.38 10.41 -15.30
CA SER A 114 10.33 11.52 -15.17
C SER A 114 10.82 11.65 -13.74
N ASP A 115 12.12 11.65 -13.52
CA ASP A 115 12.69 11.93 -12.21
C ASP A 115 14.14 12.40 -12.34
N THR A 116 14.45 13.58 -11.82
CA THR A 116 15.80 14.15 -11.82
C THR A 116 16.66 13.61 -10.69
N CYS A 117 16.05 13.08 -9.62
CA CYS A 117 16.74 12.54 -8.45
C CYS A 117 17.35 11.17 -8.77
N GLY A 118 18.68 11.07 -8.75
CA GLY A 118 19.38 9.83 -9.07
C GLY A 118 19.11 8.72 -8.05
N ASP A 119 19.14 9.07 -6.77
CA ASP A 119 19.01 8.10 -5.68
C ASP A 119 17.59 7.58 -5.51
N ARG A 120 16.56 8.43 -5.70
CA ARG A 120 15.16 8.00 -5.70
C ARG A 120 14.89 7.02 -6.83
N LYS A 121 15.38 7.28 -8.05
CA LYS A 121 15.25 6.34 -9.18
C LYS A 121 15.81 4.96 -8.85
N LYS A 122 17.04 4.90 -8.30
CA LYS A 122 17.69 3.64 -7.95
C LYS A 122 16.89 2.82 -6.93
N ASN A 123 16.12 3.46 -6.06
CA ASN A 123 15.33 2.79 -5.03
C ASN A 123 13.91 2.45 -5.53
N VAL A 124 13.19 3.43 -6.08
CA VAL A 124 11.79 3.29 -6.52
C VAL A 124 11.66 2.24 -7.62
N LEU A 125 12.62 2.14 -8.54
CA LEU A 125 12.59 1.19 -9.66
C LEU A 125 12.91 -0.26 -9.27
N LEU A 126 13.19 -0.54 -8.01
CA LEU A 126 13.31 -1.91 -7.52
C LEU A 126 11.94 -2.58 -7.44
N ALA A 127 11.94 -3.91 -7.41
CA ALA A 127 10.74 -4.68 -7.10
C ALA A 127 10.39 -4.49 -5.61
N TRP A 128 9.12 -4.20 -5.34
CA TRP A 128 8.60 -4.04 -3.98
C TRP A 128 7.71 -5.21 -3.61
N HIS A 129 7.90 -5.68 -2.38
CA HIS A 129 7.15 -6.75 -1.77
C HIS A 129 6.39 -6.24 -0.56
N GLN A 130 5.16 -6.73 -0.36
CA GLN A 130 4.40 -6.38 0.83
C GLN A 130 5.14 -6.94 2.06
N LYS A 131 5.33 -6.11 3.10
CA LYS A 131 5.92 -6.50 4.38
C LYS A 131 4.88 -7.10 5.33
#